data_AF-A0A4R8XGX7-F1
#
_entry.id   AF-A0A4R8XGX7-F1
#
_cell.length_a   1.000
_cell.length_b   1.000
_cell.length_c   1.000
_cell.angle_alpha   90.00
_cell.angle_beta   90.00
_cell.angle_gamma   90.00
#
_symmetry.space_group_name_H-M   'P 1'
#
loop_
_entity.id
_entity.type
_entity.pdbx_description
1 polymer ?
#
loop_
_entity_poly.entity_id
_entity_poly.type
_entity_poly.pdbx_seq_one_letter_code
_entity_poly.pdbx_strand_id
1 'polypeptide(L)'
;MSNEALGGGVMVAVAAVLWVAYLMPTWSRRKQYQATEKNAVRLQQTLRILAETAEVPHQVRLEATARTVAEQQRVLARAEQAERAEAQAVADAARDVRRAAAAVAAAAAPRVAESPVSKLRRLRRFRGLVSLILLAGFVLAVTGIAPALAGSFTAFVGGGVVMVAAFGILGRLATVARSARVVRVDAPVVLPVLVGQAFEPVQLEETPVAAATWTPQPVPRAMHLSRGSIAQTAMASVEAANQLRKAAAEAEVTRRAAALAEEAIRAATPIARPAAAAVPSRFASMGIVGETSPGMTDLDAVLRRRRAV
;
A
#
# COMPACT_ATOMS: atom_id res chain seq x y z
N MET A 1 46.95 -32.79 21.66
CA MET A 1 45.49 -32.92 21.46
C MET A 1 44.80 -31.58 21.22
N SER A 2 45.48 -30.56 20.67
CA SER A 2 44.96 -29.18 20.51
C SER A 2 44.63 -28.79 19.07
N ASN A 3 45.10 -29.53 18.07
CA ASN A 3 44.87 -29.21 16.65
C ASN A 3 43.49 -29.67 16.13
N GLU A 4 42.87 -30.69 16.72
CA GLU A 4 41.55 -31.19 16.29
C GLU A 4 40.40 -30.25 16.72
N ALA A 5 40.50 -29.59 17.88
CA ALA A 5 39.50 -28.64 18.35
C ALA A 5 39.50 -27.34 17.52
N LEU A 6 40.68 -26.87 17.10
CA LEU A 6 40.84 -25.75 16.15
C LEU A 6 40.32 -26.12 14.75
N GLY A 7 40.61 -27.33 14.28
CA GLY A 7 40.12 -27.83 12.99
C GLY A 7 38.60 -28.02 12.94
N GLY A 8 38.00 -28.54 14.02
CA GLY A 8 36.57 -28.80 14.11
C GLY A 8 35.71 -27.54 14.08
N GLY A 9 36.11 -26.50 14.82
CA GLY A 9 35.41 -25.20 14.81
C GLY A 9 35.46 -24.52 13.45
N VAL A 10 36.62 -24.59 12.78
CA VAL A 10 36.78 -24.08 11.41
C VAL A 10 35.93 -24.90 10.43
N MET A 11 35.87 -26.22 10.55
CA MET A 11 35.02 -27.07 9.71
C MET A 11 33.54 -26.76 9.86
N VAL A 12 33.06 -26.53 11.10
CA VAL A 12 31.66 -26.17 11.35
C VAL A 12 31.34 -24.77 10.82
N ALA A 13 32.25 -23.80 10.96
CA ALA A 13 32.10 -22.47 10.39
C ALA A 13 32.05 -22.52 8.85
N VAL A 14 32.95 -23.29 8.24
CA VAL A 14 32.96 -23.53 6.78
C VAL A 14 31.67 -24.23 6.35
N ALA A 15 31.20 -25.25 7.08
CA ALA A 15 29.95 -25.94 6.77
C ALA A 15 28.73 -25.03 6.89
N ALA A 16 28.68 -24.14 7.90
CA ALA A 16 27.59 -23.18 8.06
C ALA A 16 27.59 -22.12 6.94
N VAL A 17 28.77 -21.60 6.57
CA VAL A 17 28.94 -20.68 5.44
C VAL A 17 28.52 -21.37 4.14
N LEU A 18 28.96 -22.62 3.93
CA LEU A 18 28.59 -23.42 2.77
C LEU A 18 27.08 -23.68 2.72
N TRP A 19 26.46 -23.96 3.86
CA TRP A 19 25.03 -24.18 3.97
C TRP A 19 24.22 -22.91 3.63
N VAL A 20 24.63 -21.74 4.13
CA VAL A 20 24.01 -20.45 3.79
C VAL A 20 24.25 -20.11 2.32
N ALA A 21 25.47 -20.31 1.81
CA ALA A 21 25.80 -20.13 0.40
C ALA A 21 25.00 -21.07 -0.51
N TYR A 22 24.61 -22.25 -0.03
CA TYR A 22 23.75 -23.19 -0.75
C TYR A 22 22.26 -22.84 -0.68
N LEU A 23 21.77 -22.40 0.48
CA LEU A 23 20.34 -22.14 0.71
C LEU A 23 19.89 -20.75 0.25
N MET A 24 20.77 -19.74 0.31
CA MET A 24 20.43 -18.37 -0.08
C MET A 24 20.10 -18.23 -1.58
N PRO A 25 20.85 -18.85 -2.51
CA PRO A 25 20.56 -18.77 -3.94
C PRO A 25 19.27 -19.48 -4.33
N THR A 26 18.93 -20.60 -3.70
CA THR A 26 17.71 -21.38 -4.05
C THR A 26 16.42 -20.59 -3.75
N TRP A 27 16.43 -19.76 -2.72
CA TRP A 27 15.31 -18.85 -2.40
C TRP A 27 15.31 -17.57 -3.24
N SER A 28 16.49 -17.06 -3.61
CA SER A 28 16.63 -15.90 -4.49
C SER A 28 16.17 -16.22 -5.92
N ARG A 29 16.51 -17.41 -6.44
CA ARG A 29 16.15 -17.86 -7.79
C ARG A 29 14.64 -17.83 -7.99
N ARG A 30 13.83 -18.36 -7.05
CA ARG A 30 12.35 -18.32 -7.15
C ARG A 30 11.78 -16.91 -7.27
N LYS A 31 12.40 -15.91 -6.64
CA LYS A 31 11.97 -14.50 -6.76
C LYS A 31 12.43 -13.87 -8.07
N GLN A 32 13.63 -14.21 -8.52
CA GLN A 32 14.18 -13.73 -9.79
C GLN A 32 13.36 -14.26 -10.97
N TYR A 33 12.94 -15.53 -10.95
CA TYR A 33 12.05 -16.10 -11.98
C TYR A 33 10.73 -15.33 -12.14
N GLN A 34 10.07 -14.95 -11.03
CA GLN A 34 8.83 -14.16 -11.12
C GLN A 34 9.05 -12.73 -11.61
N ALA A 35 10.23 -12.15 -11.33
CA ALA A 35 10.59 -10.82 -11.82
C ALA A 35 10.95 -10.86 -13.31
N THR A 36 11.68 -11.88 -13.77
CA THR A 36 12.02 -12.06 -15.19
C THR A 36 10.81 -12.45 -16.02
N GLU A 37 9.88 -13.27 -15.52
CA GLU A 37 8.60 -13.55 -16.20
C GLU A 37 7.81 -12.26 -16.42
N LYS A 38 7.66 -11.43 -15.38
CA LYS A 38 6.93 -10.16 -15.50
C LYS A 38 7.64 -9.16 -16.42
N ASN A 39 8.97 -9.17 -16.44
CA ASN A 39 9.75 -8.30 -17.32
C ASN A 39 9.68 -8.77 -18.78
N ALA A 40 9.74 -10.09 -19.01
CA ALA A 40 9.55 -10.68 -20.33
C ALA A 40 8.16 -10.38 -20.90
N VAL A 41 7.09 -10.51 -20.10
CA VAL A 41 5.73 -10.15 -20.51
C VAL A 41 5.62 -8.68 -20.87
N ARG A 42 6.24 -7.79 -20.08
CA ARG A 42 6.27 -6.34 -20.38
C ARG A 42 7.02 -6.04 -21.67
N LEU A 43 8.17 -6.67 -21.90
CA LEU A 43 8.97 -6.45 -23.11
C LEU A 43 8.25 -6.98 -24.35
N GLN A 44 7.63 -8.16 -24.27
CA GLN A 44 6.82 -8.71 -25.36
C GLN A 44 5.62 -7.82 -25.67
N GLN A 45 4.96 -7.28 -24.63
CA GLN A 45 3.85 -6.36 -24.80
C GLN A 45 4.31 -5.01 -25.34
N THR A 46 5.48 -4.49 -24.95
CA THR A 46 6.04 -3.26 -25.51
C THR A 46 6.50 -3.43 -26.94
N LEU A 47 7.06 -4.59 -27.30
CA LEU A 47 7.44 -4.90 -28.67
C LEU A 47 6.22 -5.10 -29.56
N ARG A 48 5.16 -5.71 -29.02
CA ARG A 48 3.86 -5.83 -29.69
C ARG A 48 3.27 -4.46 -29.98
N ILE A 49 3.22 -3.59 -28.97
CA ILE A 49 2.72 -2.22 -29.12
C ILE A 49 3.61 -1.42 -30.07
N LEU A 50 4.95 -1.49 -29.95
CA LEU A 50 5.87 -0.82 -30.86
C LEU A 50 5.75 -1.31 -32.32
N ALA A 51 5.53 -2.61 -32.52
CA ALA A 51 5.27 -3.18 -33.84
C ALA A 51 3.91 -2.73 -34.39
N GLU A 52 2.89 -2.67 -33.54
CA GLU A 52 1.55 -2.17 -33.89
C GLU A 52 1.54 -0.63 -34.11
N THR A 53 2.54 0.10 -33.61
CA THR A 53 2.68 1.57 -33.78
C THR A 53 3.67 1.95 -34.90
N ALA A 54 4.32 0.99 -35.56
CA ALA A 54 5.33 1.26 -36.59
C ALA A 54 4.75 1.41 -38.02
N GLU A 55 3.45 1.21 -38.20
CA GLU A 55 2.81 1.16 -39.52
C GLU A 55 2.04 2.46 -39.85
N VAL A 56 2.75 3.58 -40.09
CA VAL A 56 2.19 4.84 -40.66
C VAL A 56 3.24 5.58 -41.53
N PRO A 57 2.89 6.16 -42.71
CA PRO A 57 3.75 6.21 -43.91
C PRO A 57 4.65 7.45 -44.08
N HIS A 58 5.71 7.29 -44.91
CA HIS A 58 6.85 8.20 -45.11
C HIS A 58 6.56 9.47 -45.94
N GLN A 59 5.42 9.68 -46.58
CA GLN A 59 5.39 10.53 -47.79
C GLN A 59 4.93 11.99 -47.67
N VAL A 60 4.87 12.59 -46.47
CA VAL A 60 4.50 14.03 -46.35
C VAL A 60 5.41 14.79 -45.39
N ARG A 61 6.73 14.63 -45.51
CA ARG A 61 7.73 15.35 -44.68
C ARG A 61 8.96 15.78 -45.48
N LEU A 62 8.79 16.46 -46.61
CA LEU A 62 9.96 17.01 -47.31
C LEU A 62 9.83 18.46 -47.80
N GLU A 63 8.66 19.13 -47.73
CA GLU A 63 8.54 20.44 -48.39
C GLU A 63 8.00 21.60 -47.52
N ALA A 64 8.03 21.50 -46.19
CA ALA A 64 7.67 22.63 -45.34
C ALA A 64 8.61 22.85 -44.14
N THR A 65 9.60 23.73 -44.35
CA THR A 65 9.80 24.91 -43.50
C THR A 65 10.31 24.69 -42.06
N ALA A 66 11.64 24.64 -41.90
CA ALA A 66 12.31 24.56 -40.59
C ALA A 66 11.85 25.62 -39.55
N ARG A 67 11.39 26.80 -40.00
CA ARG A 67 10.87 27.85 -39.09
C ARG A 67 9.42 27.63 -38.66
N THR A 68 8.52 27.20 -39.54
CA THR A 68 7.13 26.94 -39.15
C THR A 68 7.01 25.62 -38.40
N VAL A 69 7.92 24.66 -38.62
CA VAL A 69 8.06 23.48 -37.76
C VAL A 69 8.45 23.87 -36.34
N ALA A 70 9.36 24.84 -36.15
CA ALA A 70 9.72 25.30 -34.81
C ALA A 70 8.57 26.03 -34.10
N GLU A 71 7.76 26.81 -34.82
CA GLU A 71 6.56 27.45 -34.25
C GLU A 71 5.45 26.43 -33.95
N GLN A 72 5.18 25.50 -34.86
CA GLN A 72 4.23 24.40 -34.66
C GLN A 72 4.67 23.48 -33.51
N GLN A 73 5.96 23.17 -33.40
CA GLN A 73 6.52 22.42 -32.28
C GLN A 73 6.38 23.17 -30.96
N ARG A 74 6.52 24.51 -30.93
CA ARG A 74 6.27 25.31 -29.72
C ARG A 74 4.80 25.30 -29.32
N VAL A 75 3.88 25.36 -30.28
CA VAL A 75 2.44 25.29 -30.02
C VAL A 75 2.05 23.90 -29.53
N LEU A 76 2.55 22.83 -30.17
CA LEU A 76 2.37 21.44 -29.72
C LEU A 76 2.96 21.21 -28.33
N ALA A 77 4.16 21.69 -28.06
CA ALA A 77 4.79 21.56 -26.74
C ALA A 77 3.97 22.27 -25.64
N ARG A 78 3.37 23.43 -25.95
CA ARG A 78 2.46 24.12 -25.02
C ARG A 78 1.15 23.36 -24.81
N ALA A 79 0.58 22.80 -25.87
CA ALA A 79 -0.62 21.96 -25.79
C ALA A 79 -0.36 20.69 -24.96
N GLU A 80 0.75 20.00 -25.20
CA GLU A 80 1.16 18.85 -24.40
C GLU A 80 1.42 19.22 -22.93
N GLN A 81 2.01 20.39 -22.66
CA GLN A 81 2.21 20.86 -21.29
C GLN A 81 0.89 21.16 -20.60
N ALA A 82 -0.08 21.75 -21.30
CA ALA A 82 -1.43 21.98 -20.80
C ALA A 82 -2.14 20.66 -20.50
N GLU A 83 -2.11 19.69 -21.42
CA GLU A 83 -2.67 18.35 -21.19
C GLU A 83 -1.99 17.63 -20.03
N ARG A 84 -0.66 17.73 -19.89
CA ARG A 84 0.07 17.16 -18.74
C ARG A 84 -0.34 17.83 -17.43
N ALA A 85 -0.54 19.15 -17.41
CA ALA A 85 -0.99 19.87 -16.23
C ALA A 85 -2.43 19.51 -15.86
N GLU A 86 -3.32 19.39 -16.83
CA GLU A 86 -4.70 18.93 -16.62
C GLU A 86 -4.75 17.48 -16.15
N ALA A 87 -3.95 16.58 -16.74
CA ALA A 87 -3.84 15.20 -16.31
C ALA A 87 -3.29 15.08 -14.87
N GLN A 88 -2.33 15.94 -14.49
CA GLN A 88 -1.83 16.02 -13.12
C GLN A 88 -2.90 16.55 -12.17
N ALA A 89 -3.63 17.60 -12.54
CA ALA A 89 -4.72 18.15 -11.74
C ALA A 89 -5.85 17.13 -11.52
N VAL A 90 -6.21 16.36 -12.56
CA VAL A 90 -7.18 15.26 -12.45
C VAL A 90 -6.64 14.13 -11.57
N ALA A 91 -5.36 13.79 -11.68
CA ALA A 91 -4.73 12.78 -10.83
C ALA A 91 -4.67 13.22 -9.36
N ASP A 92 -4.41 14.49 -9.09
CA ASP A 92 -4.39 15.08 -7.75
C ASP A 92 -5.79 15.19 -7.16
N ALA A 93 -6.78 15.66 -7.94
CA ALA A 93 -8.18 15.62 -7.54
C ALA A 93 -8.66 14.20 -7.25
N ALA A 94 -8.27 13.22 -8.07
CA ALA A 94 -8.59 11.81 -7.83
C ALA A 94 -7.89 11.27 -6.57
N ARG A 95 -6.66 11.72 -6.25
CA ARG A 95 -5.96 11.38 -5.00
C ARG A 95 -6.69 12.00 -3.81
N ASP A 96 -7.14 13.24 -3.90
CA ASP A 96 -7.84 13.94 -2.83
C ASP A 96 -9.22 13.33 -2.58
N VAL A 97 -9.97 13.00 -3.64
CA VAL A 97 -11.22 12.24 -3.52
C VAL A 97 -10.97 10.87 -2.89
N ARG A 98 -9.90 10.15 -3.27
CA ARG A 98 -9.53 8.88 -2.63
C ARG A 98 -9.11 9.04 -1.17
N ARG A 99 -8.40 10.11 -0.81
CA ARG A 99 -8.02 10.40 0.59
C ARG A 99 -9.24 10.76 1.42
N ALA A 100 -10.15 11.58 0.88
CA ALA A 100 -11.40 11.94 1.52
C ALA A 100 -12.30 10.71 1.69
N ALA A 101 -12.46 9.90 0.64
CA ALA A 101 -13.19 8.64 0.71
C ALA A 101 -12.53 7.65 1.68
N ALA A 102 -11.20 7.58 1.73
CA ALA A 102 -10.48 6.76 2.70
C ALA A 102 -10.61 7.28 4.14
N ALA A 103 -10.66 8.61 4.35
CA ALA A 103 -10.87 9.21 5.66
C ALA A 103 -12.31 8.99 6.16
N VAL A 104 -13.30 9.16 5.28
CA VAL A 104 -14.71 8.84 5.58
C VAL A 104 -14.89 7.35 5.79
N ALA A 105 -14.27 6.48 4.97
CA ALA A 105 -14.28 5.04 5.18
C ALA A 105 -13.54 4.62 6.44
N ALA A 106 -12.45 5.29 6.83
CA ALA A 106 -11.74 5.03 8.09
C ALA A 106 -12.53 5.51 9.32
N ALA A 107 -13.34 6.55 9.18
CA ALA A 107 -14.24 7.04 10.22
C ALA A 107 -15.52 6.17 10.33
N ALA A 108 -16.02 5.63 9.22
CA ALA A 108 -17.22 4.80 9.16
C ALA A 108 -16.95 3.30 9.33
N ALA A 109 -15.72 2.84 9.09
CA ALA A 109 -15.36 1.45 9.31
C ALA A 109 -15.23 1.18 10.82
N PRO A 110 -15.90 0.14 11.37
CA PRO A 110 -15.42 -0.45 12.61
C PRO A 110 -13.95 -0.81 12.36
N ARG A 111 -13.04 -0.41 13.27
CA ARG A 111 -11.61 -0.74 13.16
C ARG A 111 -11.44 -2.25 13.17
N VAL A 112 -11.57 -2.89 12.00
CA VAL A 112 -11.21 -4.29 11.83
C VAL A 112 -9.70 -4.28 11.89
N ALA A 113 -9.19 -4.57 13.09
CA ALA A 113 -7.79 -4.66 13.37
C ALA A 113 -7.12 -5.51 12.29
N GLU A 114 -6.26 -4.86 11.50
CA GLU A 114 -5.37 -5.50 10.54
C GLU A 114 -4.88 -6.82 11.15
N SER A 115 -5.23 -7.95 10.52
CA SER A 115 -5.24 -9.24 11.20
C SER A 115 -3.92 -9.46 11.93
N PRO A 116 -3.92 -9.70 13.27
CA PRO A 116 -2.70 -9.76 14.08
C PRO A 116 -1.70 -10.81 13.54
N VAL A 117 -2.22 -11.79 12.80
CA VAL A 117 -1.49 -12.84 12.09
C VAL A 117 -0.48 -12.29 11.05
N SER A 118 -0.84 -11.25 10.30
CA SER A 118 0.02 -10.68 9.25
C SER A 118 1.21 -9.90 9.85
N LYS A 119 0.95 -9.10 10.90
CA LYS A 119 1.96 -8.38 11.69
C LYS A 119 2.95 -9.34 12.34
N LEU A 120 2.45 -10.41 12.95
CA LEU A 120 3.28 -11.44 13.58
C LEU A 120 4.15 -12.22 12.56
N ARG A 121 3.65 -12.49 11.35
CA ARG A 121 4.45 -13.12 10.27
C ARG A 121 5.59 -12.23 9.80
N ARG A 122 5.35 -10.92 9.63
CA ARG A 122 6.40 -9.96 9.24
C ARG A 122 7.48 -9.85 10.33
N LEU A 123 7.07 -9.77 11.60
CA LEU A 123 7.98 -9.76 12.76
C LEU A 123 8.83 -11.03 12.85
N ARG A 124 8.25 -12.22 12.61
CA ARG A 124 9.01 -13.49 12.56
C ARG A 124 10.07 -13.50 11.47
N ARG A 125 9.77 -12.96 10.28
CA ARG A 125 10.73 -12.87 9.17
C ARG A 125 11.90 -11.93 9.48
N PHE A 126 11.61 -10.76 10.06
CA PHE A 126 12.66 -9.83 10.50
C PHE A 126 13.53 -10.42 11.61
N ARG A 127 12.95 -11.18 12.55
CA ARG A 127 13.73 -11.89 13.57
C ARG A 127 14.72 -12.90 12.97
N GLY A 128 14.35 -13.60 11.90
CA GLY A 128 15.24 -14.52 11.20
C GLY A 128 16.44 -13.85 10.54
N LEU A 129 16.25 -12.65 9.97
CA LEU A 129 17.34 -11.85 9.40
C LEU A 129 18.27 -11.31 10.49
N VAL A 130 17.72 -10.77 11.59
CA VAL A 130 18.53 -10.26 12.70
C VAL A 130 19.28 -11.39 13.41
N SER A 131 18.71 -12.59 13.54
CA SER A 131 19.43 -13.74 14.08
C SER A 131 20.57 -14.22 13.17
N LEU A 132 20.44 -14.10 11.84
CA LEU A 132 21.54 -14.39 10.92
C LEU A 132 22.68 -13.37 11.04
N ILE A 133 22.35 -12.08 11.21
CA ILE A 133 23.35 -11.03 11.46
C ILE A 133 24.06 -11.28 12.81
N LEU A 134 23.31 -11.66 13.84
CA LEU A 134 23.89 -12.03 15.14
C LEU A 134 24.84 -13.23 15.01
N LEU A 135 24.45 -14.27 14.27
CA LEU A 135 25.28 -15.44 14.02
C LEU A 135 26.55 -15.07 13.25
N ALA A 136 26.44 -14.24 12.22
CA ALA A 136 27.59 -13.75 11.46
C ALA A 136 28.55 -12.95 12.35
N GLY A 137 28.03 -12.03 13.19
CA GLY A 137 28.82 -11.28 14.16
C GLY A 137 29.52 -12.18 15.19
N PHE A 138 28.83 -13.22 15.67
CA PHE A 138 29.41 -14.21 16.58
C PHE A 138 30.54 -15.01 15.92
N VAL A 139 30.34 -15.50 14.69
CA VAL A 139 31.38 -16.21 13.93
C VAL A 139 32.60 -15.30 13.70
N LEU A 140 32.37 -14.01 13.38
CA LEU A 140 33.43 -13.03 13.21
C LEU A 140 34.19 -12.77 14.51
N ALA A 141 33.47 -12.67 15.64
CA ALA A 141 34.07 -12.48 16.95
C ALA A 141 34.92 -13.69 17.36
N VAL A 142 34.42 -14.91 17.18
CA VAL A 142 35.13 -16.15 17.52
C VAL A 142 36.36 -16.37 16.64
N THR A 143 36.24 -16.14 15.33
CA THR A 143 37.40 -16.22 14.42
C THR A 143 38.41 -15.10 14.68
N GLY A 144 37.97 -13.96 15.22
CA GLY A 144 38.82 -12.84 15.65
C GLY A 144 39.64 -13.07 16.93
N ILE A 145 39.40 -14.14 17.71
CA ILE A 145 40.11 -14.37 18.98
C ILE A 145 41.59 -14.70 18.75
N ALA A 146 41.90 -15.57 17.79
CA ALA A 146 43.28 -15.96 17.48
C ALA A 146 44.15 -14.77 17.00
N PRO A 147 43.72 -13.93 16.03
CA PRO A 147 44.49 -12.75 15.63
C PRO A 147 44.53 -11.67 16.73
N ALA A 148 43.53 -11.60 17.63
CA ALA A 148 43.57 -10.69 18.77
C ALA A 148 44.70 -11.03 19.76
N LEU A 149 44.97 -12.32 19.98
CA LEU A 149 46.13 -12.77 20.75
C LEU A 149 47.47 -12.46 20.05
N ALA A 150 47.44 -12.26 18.73
CA ALA A 150 48.58 -11.79 17.92
C ALA A 150 48.63 -10.26 17.73
N GLY A 151 47.78 -9.49 18.43
CA GLY A 151 47.78 -8.03 18.43
C GLY A 151 46.81 -7.35 17.45
N SER A 152 46.04 -8.12 16.66
CA SER A 152 45.04 -7.58 15.73
C SER A 152 43.61 -7.78 16.26
N PHE A 153 43.01 -6.69 16.76
CA PHE A 153 41.71 -6.73 17.45
C PHE A 153 40.51 -6.40 16.55
N THR A 154 40.72 -6.04 15.29
CA THR A 154 39.69 -5.47 14.41
C THR A 154 38.52 -6.42 14.18
N ALA A 155 38.78 -7.71 13.93
CA ALA A 155 37.74 -8.72 13.74
C ALA A 155 36.97 -9.04 15.04
N PHE A 156 37.67 -9.09 16.17
CA PHE A 156 37.07 -9.35 17.49
C PHE A 156 36.16 -8.20 17.94
N VAL A 157 36.66 -6.96 17.86
CA VAL A 157 35.90 -5.75 18.22
C VAL A 157 34.75 -5.53 17.24
N GLY A 158 34.99 -5.70 15.92
CA GLY A 158 33.95 -5.58 14.91
C GLY A 158 32.82 -6.59 15.09
N GLY A 159 33.15 -7.86 15.35
CA GLY A 159 32.17 -8.91 15.67
C GLY A 159 31.39 -8.60 16.93
N GLY A 160 32.06 -8.13 17.99
CA GLY A 160 31.44 -7.71 19.24
C GLY A 160 30.43 -6.56 19.07
N VAL A 161 30.79 -5.52 18.33
CA VAL A 161 29.90 -4.37 18.06
C VAL A 161 28.65 -4.80 17.29
N VAL A 162 28.82 -5.63 16.25
CA VAL A 162 27.68 -6.19 15.49
C VAL A 162 26.78 -7.04 16.39
N MET A 163 27.37 -7.81 17.31
CA MET A 163 26.62 -8.64 18.25
C MET A 163 25.78 -7.80 19.21
N VAL A 164 26.35 -6.74 19.80
CA VAL A 164 25.63 -5.80 20.70
C VAL A 164 24.49 -5.09 19.96
N ALA A 165 24.74 -4.59 18.74
CA ALA A 165 23.71 -3.95 17.93
C ALA A 165 22.56 -4.93 17.59
N ALA A 166 22.89 -6.16 17.22
CA ALA A 166 21.90 -7.19 16.92
C ALA A 166 21.07 -7.58 18.16
N PHE A 167 21.68 -7.71 19.34
CA PHE A 167 20.97 -7.94 20.60
C PHE A 167 20.01 -6.79 20.96
N GLY A 168 20.44 -5.54 20.78
CA GLY A 168 19.59 -4.36 21.01
C GLY A 168 18.36 -4.33 20.09
N ILE A 169 18.55 -4.62 18.81
CA ILE A 169 17.46 -4.73 17.82
C ILE A 169 16.52 -5.88 18.19
N LEU A 170 17.05 -7.06 18.54
CA LEU A 170 16.24 -8.22 18.93
C LEU A 170 15.43 -7.96 20.21
N GLY A 171 16.01 -7.23 21.17
CA GLY A 171 15.35 -6.79 22.40
C GLY A 171 14.16 -5.86 22.11
N ARG A 172 14.35 -4.84 21.26
CA ARG A 172 13.25 -3.95 20.83
C ARG A 172 12.18 -4.69 20.03
N LEU A 173 12.55 -5.62 19.16
CA LEU A 173 11.57 -6.47 18.47
C LEU A 173 10.83 -7.41 19.43
N ALA A 174 11.45 -7.86 20.51
CA ALA A 174 10.82 -8.72 21.51
C ALA A 174 9.84 -7.96 22.43
N THR A 175 10.08 -6.67 22.72
CA THR A 175 9.14 -5.82 23.46
C THR A 175 7.93 -5.46 22.60
N VAL A 176 8.15 -5.10 21.33
CA VAL A 176 7.07 -4.84 20.36
C VAL A 176 6.25 -6.09 20.07
N ALA A 177 6.89 -7.26 19.95
CA ALA A 177 6.17 -8.52 19.78
C ALA A 177 5.39 -8.92 21.04
N ARG A 178 5.86 -8.56 22.24
CA ARG A 178 5.11 -8.77 23.49
C ARG A 178 3.89 -7.86 23.57
N SER A 179 4.03 -6.57 23.30
CA SER A 179 2.90 -5.64 23.29
C SER A 179 1.86 -5.99 22.21
N ALA A 180 2.29 -6.47 21.04
CA ALA A 180 1.40 -6.95 19.99
C ALA A 180 0.75 -8.32 20.28
N ARG A 181 1.30 -9.12 21.21
CA ARG A 181 0.73 -10.41 21.65
C ARG A 181 -0.22 -10.29 22.82
N VAL A 182 -0.13 -9.21 23.61
CA VAL A 182 -1.13 -8.90 24.62
C VAL A 182 -2.38 -8.48 23.86
N VAL A 183 -3.21 -9.46 23.54
CA VAL A 183 -4.62 -9.24 23.23
C VAL A 183 -5.17 -8.58 24.48
N ARG A 184 -5.32 -7.26 24.44
CA ARG A 184 -6.07 -6.52 25.45
C ARG A 184 -7.49 -7.01 25.27
N VAL A 185 -7.87 -8.01 26.05
CA VAL A 185 -9.27 -8.38 26.22
C VAL A 185 -9.88 -7.12 26.80
N ASP A 186 -10.73 -6.44 26.02
CA ASP A 186 -11.54 -5.35 26.55
C ASP A 186 -12.18 -5.88 27.84
N ALA A 187 -12.15 -5.03 28.88
CA ALA A 187 -12.51 -5.38 30.24
C ALA A 187 -13.74 -6.31 30.27
N PRO A 188 -13.74 -7.36 31.11
CA PRO A 188 -14.87 -8.27 31.17
C PRO A 188 -16.13 -7.44 31.36
N VAL A 189 -17.05 -7.53 30.39
CA VAL A 189 -18.38 -6.96 30.54
C VAL A 189 -18.94 -7.64 31.77
N VAL A 190 -19.01 -6.89 32.87
CA VAL A 190 -19.69 -7.32 34.09
C VAL A 190 -21.16 -7.37 33.73
N LEU A 191 -21.62 -8.51 33.23
CA LEU A 191 -23.04 -8.80 33.17
C LEU A 191 -23.53 -8.76 34.63
N PRO A 192 -24.63 -8.04 34.93
CA PRO A 192 -25.21 -8.12 36.26
C PRO A 192 -25.56 -9.59 36.51
N VAL A 193 -24.87 -10.17 37.49
CA VAL A 193 -25.25 -11.45 38.06
C VAL A 193 -26.67 -11.24 38.59
N LEU A 194 -27.68 -11.77 37.90
CA LEU A 194 -28.96 -12.03 38.54
C LEU A 194 -28.64 -13.03 39.63
N VAL A 195 -28.52 -12.55 40.87
CA VAL A 195 -28.47 -13.39 42.05
C VAL A 195 -29.78 -14.16 42.05
N GLY A 196 -29.71 -15.42 41.61
CA GLY A 196 -30.81 -16.35 41.77
C GLY A 196 -31.18 -16.38 43.25
N GLN A 197 -32.48 -16.25 43.51
CA GLN A 197 -33.11 -16.37 44.83
C GLN A 197 -32.39 -17.42 45.69
N ALA A 198 -32.10 -17.06 46.94
CA ALA A 198 -31.51 -17.97 47.91
C ALA A 198 -32.37 -19.22 48.01
N PHE A 199 -31.76 -20.37 47.72
CA PHE A 199 -32.42 -21.66 47.73
C PHE A 199 -32.92 -21.95 49.16
N GLU A 200 -34.23 -22.01 49.33
CA GLU A 200 -34.86 -22.46 50.57
C GLU A 200 -34.84 -24.00 50.59
N PRO A 201 -34.20 -24.64 51.59
CA PRO A 201 -34.02 -26.08 51.58
C PRO A 201 -35.35 -26.78 51.84
N VAL A 202 -35.96 -27.30 50.78
CA VAL A 202 -37.08 -28.25 50.88
C VAL A 202 -36.52 -29.55 51.49
N GLN A 203 -37.08 -30.03 52.61
CA GLN A 203 -36.75 -31.35 53.15
C GLN A 203 -37.31 -32.42 52.19
N LEU A 204 -36.44 -33.03 51.39
CA LEU A 204 -36.77 -34.22 50.61
C LEU A 204 -36.54 -35.48 51.47
N GLU A 205 -37.53 -36.38 51.50
CA GLU A 205 -37.38 -37.72 52.07
C GLU A 205 -36.19 -38.45 51.44
N GLU A 206 -35.27 -38.91 52.29
CA GLU A 206 -34.05 -39.64 51.91
C GLU A 206 -34.41 -40.99 51.30
N THR A 207 -34.63 -40.98 50.00
CA THR A 207 -34.59 -42.19 49.17
C THR A 207 -33.12 -42.61 49.05
N PRO A 208 -32.77 -43.88 49.34
CA PRO A 208 -31.37 -44.32 49.29
C PRO A 208 -30.85 -44.26 47.86
N VAL A 209 -30.05 -43.23 47.57
CA VAL A 209 -29.41 -43.01 46.27
C VAL A 209 -28.24 -44.00 46.15
N ALA A 210 -28.32 -44.92 45.19
CA ALA A 210 -27.20 -45.78 44.84
C ALA A 210 -25.97 -44.93 44.51
N ALA A 211 -24.82 -45.28 45.09
CA ALA A 211 -23.58 -44.50 44.96
C ALA A 211 -23.28 -44.21 43.48
N ALA A 212 -23.24 -42.93 43.13
CA ALA A 212 -23.00 -42.49 41.77
C ALA A 212 -21.58 -42.86 41.35
N THR A 213 -21.45 -43.92 40.54
CA THR A 213 -20.18 -44.31 39.93
C THR A 213 -19.75 -43.23 38.94
N TRP A 214 -18.66 -42.52 39.26
CA TRP A 214 -18.10 -41.50 38.39
C TRP A 214 -17.77 -42.09 37.00
N THR A 215 -18.46 -41.62 35.98
CA THR A 215 -18.20 -41.97 34.58
C THR A 215 -17.58 -40.76 33.88
N PRO A 216 -16.36 -40.88 33.34
CA PRO A 216 -15.70 -39.75 32.69
C PRO A 216 -16.47 -39.35 31.43
N GLN A 217 -17.00 -38.13 31.45
CA GLN A 217 -17.70 -37.56 30.29
C GLN A 217 -16.67 -37.22 29.21
N PRO A 218 -16.83 -37.70 27.97
CA PRO A 218 -15.83 -37.48 26.93
C PRO A 218 -15.73 -35.99 26.60
N VAL A 219 -14.49 -35.53 26.45
CA VAL A 219 -14.17 -34.15 26.09
C VAL A 219 -14.83 -33.82 24.74
N PRO A 220 -15.54 -32.69 24.61
CA PRO A 220 -16.25 -32.35 23.38
C PRO A 220 -15.27 -32.28 22.20
N ARG A 221 -15.72 -32.83 21.06
CA ARG A 221 -14.92 -32.90 19.83
C ARG A 221 -14.52 -31.50 19.38
N ALA A 222 -13.24 -31.33 19.04
CA ALA A 222 -12.72 -30.04 18.60
C ALA A 222 -13.52 -29.47 17.42
N MET A 223 -13.85 -28.18 17.49
CA MET A 223 -14.82 -27.51 16.62
C MET A 223 -14.51 -27.63 15.12
N HIS A 224 -13.23 -27.67 14.75
CA HIS A 224 -12.76 -27.85 13.36
C HIS A 224 -12.95 -29.27 12.81
N LEU A 225 -13.17 -30.26 13.68
CA LEU A 225 -13.51 -31.64 13.32
C LEU A 225 -15.02 -31.89 13.32
N SER A 226 -15.83 -30.88 13.64
CA SER A 226 -17.29 -30.94 13.51
C SER A 226 -17.69 -30.83 12.04
N ARG A 227 -18.69 -31.60 11.62
CA ARG A 227 -19.19 -31.59 10.22
C ARG A 227 -19.62 -30.19 9.76
N GLY A 228 -20.13 -29.37 10.69
CA GLY A 228 -20.55 -28.00 10.41
C GLY A 228 -19.40 -27.06 10.01
N SER A 229 -18.25 -27.15 10.68
CA SER A 229 -17.09 -26.28 10.38
C SER A 229 -16.44 -26.62 9.03
N ILE A 230 -16.42 -27.90 8.66
CA ILE A 230 -15.93 -28.36 7.35
C ILE A 230 -16.85 -27.86 6.24
N ALA A 231 -18.17 -27.97 6.42
CA ALA A 231 -19.16 -27.45 5.47
C ALA A 231 -19.06 -25.92 5.30
N GLN A 232 -18.87 -25.18 6.40
CA GLN A 232 -18.65 -23.72 6.35
C GLN A 232 -17.38 -23.34 5.58
N THR A 233 -16.29 -24.10 5.75
CA THR A 233 -15.03 -23.87 5.02
C THR A 233 -15.22 -24.15 3.52
N ALA A 234 -15.95 -25.21 3.17
CA ALA A 234 -16.29 -25.51 1.79
C ALA A 234 -17.16 -24.40 1.17
N MET A 235 -18.21 -23.95 1.85
CA MET A 235 -19.06 -22.85 1.38
C MET A 235 -18.29 -21.54 1.21
N ALA A 236 -17.40 -21.21 2.16
CA ALA A 236 -16.54 -20.04 2.05
C ALA A 236 -15.61 -20.10 0.82
N SER A 237 -15.11 -21.30 0.47
CA SER A 237 -14.29 -21.49 -0.73
C SER A 237 -15.08 -21.30 -2.03
N VAL A 238 -16.35 -21.75 -2.06
CA VAL A 238 -17.25 -21.57 -3.21
C VAL A 238 -17.63 -20.09 -3.37
N GLU A 239 -17.94 -19.41 -2.26
CA GLU A 239 -18.27 -17.99 -2.27
C GLU A 239 -17.09 -17.15 -2.75
N ALA A 240 -15.87 -17.44 -2.29
CA ALA A 240 -14.66 -16.78 -2.78
C ALA A 240 -14.46 -16.98 -4.30
N ALA A 241 -14.72 -18.19 -4.81
CA ALA A 241 -14.65 -18.45 -6.25
C ALA A 241 -15.72 -17.66 -7.04
N ASN A 242 -16.93 -17.54 -6.49
CA ASN A 242 -18.00 -16.75 -7.09
C ASN A 242 -17.69 -15.25 -7.11
N GLN A 243 -17.09 -14.73 -6.03
CA GLN A 243 -16.64 -13.33 -5.97
C GLN A 243 -15.59 -13.03 -7.03
N LEU A 244 -14.65 -13.95 -7.27
CA LEU A 244 -13.66 -13.80 -8.35
C LEU A 244 -14.30 -13.79 -9.73
N ARG A 245 -15.33 -14.62 -9.98
CA ARG A 245 -16.08 -14.60 -11.25
C ARG A 245 -16.85 -13.30 -11.45
N LYS A 246 -17.50 -12.78 -10.40
CA LYS A 246 -18.20 -11.48 -10.44
C LYS A 246 -17.23 -10.35 -10.74
N ALA A 247 -16.11 -10.29 -10.03
CA ALA A 247 -15.07 -9.28 -10.27
C ALA A 247 -14.49 -9.36 -11.69
N ALA A 248 -14.30 -10.56 -12.22
CA ALA A 248 -13.87 -10.75 -13.61
C ALA A 248 -14.92 -10.24 -14.61
N ALA A 249 -16.20 -10.52 -14.37
CA ALA A 249 -17.29 -10.03 -15.23
C ALA A 249 -17.40 -8.50 -15.20
N GLU A 250 -17.29 -7.88 -14.02
CA GLU A 250 -17.25 -6.41 -13.86
C GLU A 250 -16.04 -5.80 -14.58
N ALA A 251 -14.88 -6.46 -14.54
CA ALA A 251 -13.69 -6.04 -15.27
C ALA A 251 -13.87 -6.10 -16.80
N GLU A 252 -14.59 -7.10 -17.31
CA GLU A 252 -14.92 -7.17 -18.75
C GLU A 252 -15.92 -6.09 -19.17
N VAL A 253 -16.95 -5.83 -18.35
CA VAL A 253 -17.92 -4.76 -18.63
C VAL A 253 -17.25 -3.39 -18.64
N THR A 254 -16.41 -3.10 -17.66
CA THR A 254 -15.65 -1.84 -17.61
C THR A 254 -14.70 -1.70 -18.79
N ARG A 255 -14.04 -2.79 -19.23
CA ARG A 255 -13.20 -2.77 -20.44
C ARG A 255 -14.00 -2.47 -21.70
N ARG A 256 -15.17 -3.10 -21.87
CA ARG A 256 -16.06 -2.83 -23.01
C ARG A 256 -16.60 -1.41 -23.00
N ALA A 257 -16.98 -0.90 -21.83
CA ALA A 257 -17.43 0.48 -21.68
C ALA A 257 -16.31 1.48 -22.05
N ALA A 258 -15.07 1.22 -21.62
CA ALA A 258 -13.92 2.04 -21.99
C ALA A 258 -13.64 2.01 -23.51
N ALA A 259 -13.71 0.83 -24.14
CA ALA A 259 -13.56 0.69 -25.59
C ALA A 259 -14.62 1.47 -26.36
N LEU A 260 -15.89 1.37 -25.95
CA LEU A 260 -16.98 2.13 -26.57
C LEU A 260 -16.84 3.65 -26.35
N ALA A 261 -16.36 4.08 -25.17
CA ALA A 261 -16.08 5.49 -24.92
C ALA A 261 -14.95 6.01 -25.82
N GLU A 262 -13.89 5.22 -26.03
CA GLU A 262 -12.80 5.57 -26.94
C GLU A 262 -13.25 5.62 -28.41
N GLU A 263 -14.11 4.69 -28.83
CA GLU A 263 -14.75 4.72 -30.15
C GLU A 263 -15.66 5.95 -30.31
N ALA A 264 -16.44 6.31 -29.29
CA ALA A 264 -17.29 7.51 -29.31
C ALA A 264 -16.45 8.80 -29.39
N ILE A 265 -15.33 8.88 -28.68
CA ILE A 265 -14.39 10.01 -28.75
C ILE A 265 -13.77 10.10 -30.16
N ARG A 266 -13.40 8.98 -30.78
CA ARG A 266 -12.86 8.97 -32.16
C ARG A 266 -13.92 9.31 -33.21
N ALA A 267 -15.16 8.88 -33.03
CA ALA A 267 -16.26 9.15 -33.95
C ALA A 267 -16.82 10.57 -33.83
N ALA A 268 -16.57 11.25 -32.70
CA ALA A 268 -16.93 12.64 -32.53
C ALA A 268 -16.02 13.54 -33.39
N THR A 269 -16.46 13.86 -34.61
CA THR A 269 -15.89 14.96 -35.38
C THR A 269 -16.08 16.25 -34.56
N PRO A 270 -15.02 17.01 -34.24
CA PRO A 270 -15.16 18.24 -33.49
C PRO A 270 -16.01 19.20 -34.32
N ILE A 271 -17.26 19.40 -33.90
CA ILE A 271 -18.10 20.48 -34.42
C ILE A 271 -17.42 21.76 -33.95
N ALA A 272 -16.70 22.41 -34.87
CA ALA A 272 -16.26 23.77 -34.70
C ALA A 272 -17.52 24.61 -34.56
N ARG A 273 -17.96 24.83 -33.31
CA ARG A 273 -19.03 25.78 -33.01
C ARG A 273 -18.51 27.11 -33.53
N PRO A 274 -19.12 27.70 -34.59
CA PRO A 274 -18.73 29.04 -34.98
C PRO A 274 -18.88 29.90 -33.74
N ALA A 275 -17.84 30.67 -33.42
CA ALA A 275 -17.86 31.59 -32.30
C ALA A 275 -19.05 32.52 -32.53
N ALA A 276 -20.18 32.21 -31.90
CA ALA A 276 -21.33 33.08 -31.88
C ALA A 276 -20.83 34.34 -31.19
N ALA A 277 -20.62 35.40 -31.97
CA ALA A 277 -20.31 36.72 -31.44
C ALA A 277 -21.33 36.97 -30.33
N ALA A 278 -20.84 37.05 -29.10
CA ALA A 278 -21.67 37.27 -27.93
C ALA A 278 -22.26 38.68 -28.09
N VAL A 279 -23.44 38.77 -28.69
CA VAL A 279 -24.20 40.01 -28.75
C VAL A 279 -24.52 40.35 -27.30
N PRO A 280 -23.98 41.44 -26.74
CA PRO A 280 -24.25 41.79 -25.36
C PRO A 280 -25.75 42.02 -25.22
N SER A 281 -26.38 41.32 -24.27
CA SER A 281 -27.82 41.47 -24.05
C SER A 281 -28.11 42.89 -23.58
N ARG A 282 -29.25 43.47 -23.99
CA ARG A 282 -29.71 44.81 -23.60
C ARG A 282 -29.80 45.05 -22.09
N PHE A 283 -29.76 43.98 -21.31
CA PHE A 283 -29.83 44.02 -19.85
C PHE A 283 -28.46 43.99 -19.18
N ALA A 284 -27.38 43.72 -19.92
CA ALA A 284 -26.02 43.71 -19.40
C ALA A 284 -25.55 45.10 -18.90
N SER A 285 -26.23 46.18 -19.32
CA SER A 285 -25.96 47.56 -18.91
C SER A 285 -26.94 48.10 -17.85
N MET A 286 -27.93 47.33 -17.39
CA MET A 286 -28.80 47.78 -16.29
C MET A 286 -28.06 47.63 -14.95
N GLY A 287 -27.71 48.78 -14.35
CA GLY A 287 -27.04 48.84 -13.04
C GLY A 287 -25.58 49.28 -13.07
N ILE A 288 -24.98 49.42 -14.27
CA ILE A 288 -23.68 50.07 -14.43
C ILE A 288 -23.92 51.57 -14.54
N VAL A 289 -23.72 52.28 -13.43
CA VAL A 289 -23.63 53.75 -13.46
C VAL A 289 -22.26 54.07 -14.03
N GLY A 290 -22.22 54.67 -15.22
CA GLY A 290 -20.95 55.08 -15.84
C GLY A 290 -20.19 56.06 -14.95
N GLU A 291 -18.86 56.04 -15.05
CA GLU A 291 -17.96 56.99 -14.40
C GLU A 291 -18.47 58.43 -14.60
N THR A 292 -18.91 59.08 -13.53
CA THR A 292 -19.35 60.47 -13.59
C THR A 292 -18.12 61.36 -13.78
N SER A 293 -18.02 62.01 -14.93
CA SER A 293 -16.98 63.01 -15.18
C SER A 293 -17.09 64.15 -14.15
N PRO A 294 -16.02 64.52 -13.43
CA PRO A 294 -16.08 65.58 -12.43
C PRO A 294 -16.35 66.92 -13.12
N GLY A 295 -17.52 67.52 -12.88
CA GLY A 295 -18.00 68.74 -13.55
C GLY A 295 -17.27 70.04 -13.19
N MET A 296 -16.07 69.99 -12.59
CA MET A 296 -15.32 71.18 -12.21
C MET A 296 -13.82 70.93 -12.41
N THR A 297 -13.38 71.05 -13.66
CA THR A 297 -12.00 70.78 -14.06
C THR A 297 -11.04 71.96 -13.89
N ASP A 298 -11.54 73.17 -13.56
CA ASP A 298 -10.66 74.33 -13.35
C ASP A 298 -11.19 75.28 -12.26
N LEU A 299 -10.71 75.07 -11.03
CA LEU A 299 -10.99 75.91 -9.86
C LEU A 299 -10.29 77.28 -9.97
N ASP A 300 -9.18 77.36 -10.70
CA ASP A 300 -8.37 78.57 -10.82
C ASP A 300 -9.05 79.61 -11.70
N ALA A 301 -9.79 79.18 -12.72
CA ALA A 301 -10.64 80.06 -13.53
C ALA A 301 -11.71 80.78 -12.69
N VAL A 302 -12.34 80.07 -11.74
CA VAL A 302 -13.38 80.62 -10.85
C VAL A 302 -12.77 81.63 -9.87
N LEU A 303 -11.62 81.31 -9.29
CA LEU A 303 -10.94 82.21 -8.35
C LEU A 303 -10.35 83.46 -9.03
N ARG A 304 -9.99 83.38 -10.30
CA ARG A 304 -9.54 84.53 -11.11
C ARG A 304 -10.69 85.50 -11.38
N ARG A 305 -11.89 84.98 -11.69
CA ARG A 305 -13.09 85.79 -11.92
C ARG A 305 -13.52 86.56 -10.67
N ARG A 306 -13.35 85.96 -9.48
CA ARG A 306 -13.67 86.62 -8.20
C ARG A 306 -12.69 87.74 -7.84
N ARG A 307 -11.43 87.66 -8.27
CA ARG A 307 -10.41 88.70 -8.01
C ARG A 307 -10.52 89.92 -8.91
N ALA A 308 -11.33 89.85 -9.96
CA ALA A 308 -11.55 90.94 -10.92
C ALA A 308 -12.81 91.78 -10.64
N VAL A 309 -13.48 91.55 -9.50
CA VAL A 309 -14.60 92.34 -8.96
C VAL A 309 -14.18 92.91 -7.62
#